data_AF-A0A438BMU9-F1
#
_entry.id   AF-A0A438BMU9-F1
#
_cell.length_a   1.000
_cell.length_b   1.000
_cell.length_c   1.000
_cell.angle_alpha   90.00
_cell.angle_beta   90.00
_cell.angle_gamma   90.00
#
_symmetry.space_group_name_H-M   'P 1'
#
loop_
_entity.id
_entity.type
_entity.pdbx_description
1 polymer ?
#
loop_
_entity_poly.entity_id
_entity_poly.type
_entity_poly.pdbx_seq_one_letter_code
_entity_poly.pdbx_strand_id
1 'polypeptide(L)'
;MLKSGTFKLTVDHGKTYLLRIINAALHEALFFSIAKHKMTVVGTDAIVQYRGYYTPSSPLSLPHLPAYNDTNASVQVMADLRNLADAEHPCNVPLSQSTKLIYTVSMNSFLCPNNSCAGPNGTRFSASINNISFQFPTIDILQAYYYNISGVYGDKFPSVPQLVFDFTTDILPLEDTPPMHLHGYSFYVVGWGFGNFDKNRDPLRYNLVDPPLQSTISVPTKGWAAIRFEASNPGMLQALMSVVHALHVERHVTWGMGTAFIVKNGKHPEAQMLPPPSDMPPC
;
A
#
# COMPACT_ATOMS: atom_id res chain seq x y z
N MET A 1 -36.81 -7.50 -2.83
CA MET A 1 -36.43 -8.18 -1.57
C MET A 1 -34.91 -8.36 -1.56
N LEU A 2 -34.26 -8.39 -0.40
CA LEU A 2 -32.86 -8.82 -0.31
C LEU A 2 -32.77 -10.34 -0.53
N LYS A 3 -31.69 -10.84 -1.15
CA LYS A 3 -31.52 -12.28 -1.42
C LYS A 3 -31.27 -13.05 -0.12
N SER A 4 -31.56 -14.36 -0.14
CA SER A 4 -31.07 -15.25 0.92
C SER A 4 -29.53 -15.20 0.95
N GLY A 5 -28.93 -15.22 2.15
CA GLY A 5 -27.49 -15.03 2.35
C GLY A 5 -26.99 -13.59 2.44
N THR A 6 -27.83 -12.55 2.22
CA THR A 6 -27.40 -11.16 2.44
C THR A 6 -27.15 -10.88 3.95
N PHE A 7 -25.93 -10.43 4.28
CA PHE A 7 -25.56 -9.96 5.63
C PHE A 7 -26.45 -8.80 6.10
N LYS A 8 -26.71 -8.73 7.41
CA LYS A 8 -27.56 -7.70 8.04
C LYS A 8 -26.96 -7.27 9.37
N LEU A 9 -27.22 -6.02 9.73
CA LEU A 9 -26.96 -5.45 11.04
C LEU A 9 -28.18 -4.62 11.43
N THR A 10 -28.86 -4.98 12.52
CA THR A 10 -29.90 -4.13 13.12
C THR A 10 -29.21 -3.02 13.90
N VAL A 11 -29.71 -1.79 13.80
CA VAL A 11 -29.23 -0.62 14.55
C VAL A 11 -30.38 0.03 15.31
N ASP A 12 -30.13 0.40 16.56
CA ASP A 12 -31.09 1.03 17.45
C ASP A 12 -31.15 2.54 17.16
N HIS A 13 -32.35 3.10 17.15
CA HIS A 13 -32.54 4.52 16.88
C HIS A 13 -31.84 5.40 17.92
N GLY A 14 -30.95 6.30 17.47
CA GLY A 14 -30.19 7.21 18.32
C GLY A 14 -28.94 6.59 18.97
N LYS A 15 -28.51 5.38 18.58
CA LYS A 15 -27.21 4.81 18.96
C LYS A 15 -26.15 5.04 17.88
N THR A 16 -24.90 5.18 18.30
CA THR A 16 -23.73 5.30 17.43
C THR A 16 -23.02 3.94 17.34
N TYR A 17 -22.61 3.55 16.13
CA TYR A 17 -21.97 2.26 15.86
C TYR A 17 -20.59 2.44 15.23
N LEU A 18 -19.56 1.86 15.85
CA LEU A 18 -18.21 1.81 15.27
C LEU A 18 -18.12 0.65 14.27
N LEU A 19 -17.93 0.98 13.00
CA LEU A 19 -17.75 0.03 11.91
C LEU A 19 -16.26 -0.14 11.60
N ARG A 20 -15.72 -1.33 11.86
CA ARG A 20 -14.36 -1.71 11.48
C ARG A 20 -14.39 -2.34 10.08
N ILE A 21 -14.15 -1.52 9.06
CA ILE A 21 -14.17 -1.95 7.65
C ILE A 21 -12.76 -2.40 7.26
N ILE A 22 -12.66 -3.60 6.67
CA ILE A 22 -11.43 -4.16 6.12
C ILE A 22 -11.73 -4.53 4.67
N ASN A 23 -10.97 -3.99 3.71
CA ASN A 23 -11.03 -4.50 2.34
C ASN A 23 -10.23 -5.81 2.28
N ALA A 24 -10.88 -6.89 1.88
CA ALA A 24 -10.29 -8.23 1.73
C ALA A 24 -10.55 -8.83 0.34
N ALA A 25 -10.88 -8.00 -0.66
CA ALA A 25 -10.75 -8.38 -2.06
C ALA A 25 -9.28 -8.63 -2.45
N LEU A 26 -9.01 -9.14 -3.65
CA LEU A 26 -7.64 -9.42 -4.13
C LEU A 26 -7.27 -8.64 -5.41
N HIS A 27 -8.20 -7.83 -5.95
CA HIS A 27 -8.05 -7.18 -7.26
C HIS A 27 -8.50 -5.71 -7.34
N GLU A 28 -9.29 -5.17 -6.40
CA GLU A 28 -9.99 -3.89 -6.57
C GLU A 28 -10.05 -3.05 -5.27
N ALA A 29 -9.92 -1.72 -5.43
CA ALA A 29 -10.31 -0.74 -4.42
C ALA A 29 -11.84 -0.51 -4.50
N LEU A 30 -12.50 -0.40 -3.34
CA LEU A 30 -13.97 -0.42 -3.26
C LEU A 30 -14.54 0.85 -2.63
N PHE A 31 -15.46 1.52 -3.32
CA PHE A 31 -16.31 2.53 -2.70
C PHE A 31 -17.34 1.88 -1.78
N PHE A 32 -17.43 2.35 -0.53
CA PHE A 32 -18.38 1.87 0.47
C PHE A 32 -19.27 3.02 0.98
N SER A 33 -20.56 2.77 1.13
CA SER A 33 -21.49 3.72 1.76
C SER A 33 -22.71 3.01 2.36
N ILE A 34 -23.40 3.69 3.28
CA ILE A 34 -24.63 3.21 3.91
C ILE A 34 -25.77 4.18 3.59
N ALA A 35 -26.85 3.66 3.01
CA ALA A 35 -27.97 4.47 2.57
C ALA A 35 -28.55 5.34 3.70
N LYS A 36 -28.71 6.64 3.43
CA LYS A 36 -29.25 7.66 4.35
C LYS A 36 -28.44 7.89 5.64
N HIS A 37 -27.24 7.33 5.76
CA HIS A 37 -26.35 7.54 6.91
C HIS A 37 -25.12 8.31 6.48
N LYS A 38 -24.73 9.32 7.26
CA LYS A 38 -23.38 9.91 7.17
C LYS A 38 -22.40 9.03 7.95
N MET A 39 -21.20 8.88 7.45
CA MET A 39 -20.10 8.17 8.13
C MET A 39 -19.05 9.19 8.53
N THR A 40 -18.60 9.13 9.79
CA THR A 40 -17.44 9.88 10.27
C THR A 40 -16.26 8.93 10.35
N VAL A 41 -15.19 9.20 9.61
CA VAL A 41 -13.95 8.43 9.74
C VAL A 41 -13.26 8.87 11.02
N VAL A 42 -12.93 7.91 11.88
CA VAL A 42 -12.29 8.14 13.20
C VAL A 42 -10.94 7.41 13.33
N GLY A 43 -10.42 6.87 12.23
CA GLY A 43 -9.16 6.15 12.16
C GLY A 43 -9.07 5.22 10.95
N THR A 44 -7.85 4.87 10.59
CA THR A 44 -7.47 3.89 9.57
C THR A 44 -6.52 2.86 10.18
N ASP A 45 -6.43 1.65 9.62
CA ASP A 45 -5.54 0.55 10.04
C ASP A 45 -5.71 0.10 11.52
N ALA A 46 -6.83 -0.58 11.84
CA ALA A 46 -7.04 -1.22 13.16
C ALA A 46 -7.95 -2.47 13.13
N ILE A 47 -7.63 -3.48 13.94
CA ILE A 47 -8.33 -4.79 14.04
C ILE A 47 -9.00 -4.94 15.42
N VAL A 48 -10.15 -5.64 15.52
CA VAL A 48 -10.59 -6.51 16.66
C VAL A 48 -12.01 -7.09 16.43
N GLN A 49 -12.31 -8.18 17.16
CA GLN A 49 -13.41 -9.17 17.05
C GLN A 49 -14.81 -8.71 17.51
N TYR A 50 -15.88 -9.41 17.09
CA TYR A 50 -17.30 -9.16 17.45
C TYR A 50 -18.05 -10.41 17.95
N ARG A 51 -19.14 -10.22 18.72
CA ARG A 51 -20.20 -11.19 19.05
C ARG A 51 -21.57 -10.49 19.15
N GLY A 52 -22.65 -11.15 18.76
CA GLY A 52 -24.04 -10.65 18.89
C GLY A 52 -25.08 -11.57 18.23
N TYR A 53 -26.34 -11.51 18.69
CA TYR A 53 -27.46 -12.33 18.19
C TYR A 53 -28.71 -11.49 17.88
N TYR A 54 -29.71 -12.09 17.21
CA TYR A 54 -30.61 -11.40 16.26
C TYR A 54 -32.08 -11.23 16.69
N THR A 55 -32.71 -10.17 16.18
CA THR A 55 -34.01 -10.23 15.45
C THR A 55 -34.17 -8.99 14.53
N PRO A 56 -35.02 -9.02 13.45
CA PRO A 56 -34.97 -8.02 12.38
C PRO A 56 -36.29 -7.27 12.06
N SER A 57 -36.21 -6.15 11.34
CA SER A 57 -37.36 -5.55 10.62
C SER A 57 -36.95 -4.75 9.36
N SER A 58 -37.90 -4.69 8.40
CA SER A 58 -38.11 -3.77 7.25
C SER A 58 -36.97 -3.23 6.33
N PRO A 59 -37.23 -3.03 5.02
CA PRO A 59 -36.20 -2.65 4.03
C PRO A 59 -36.01 -1.13 3.83
N LEU A 60 -34.81 -0.74 3.35
CA LEU A 60 -34.44 0.63 2.94
C LEU A 60 -34.12 0.73 1.43
N SER A 61 -34.04 1.97 0.93
CA SER A 61 -33.51 2.29 -0.41
C SER A 61 -31.99 2.10 -0.47
N LEU A 62 -31.43 1.82 -1.65
CA LEU A 62 -29.98 1.74 -1.88
C LEU A 62 -29.29 3.12 -1.80
N PRO A 63 -27.98 3.19 -1.49
CA PRO A 63 -27.20 4.42 -1.61
C PRO A 63 -26.82 4.71 -3.07
N HIS A 64 -26.39 5.95 -3.33
CA HIS A 64 -25.63 6.28 -4.52
C HIS A 64 -24.13 6.09 -4.22
N LEU A 65 -23.37 5.57 -5.18
CA LEU A 65 -21.93 5.37 -5.14
C LEU A 65 -21.30 6.03 -6.37
N PRO A 66 -20.04 6.49 -6.30
CA PRO A 66 -19.29 6.94 -7.48
C PRO A 66 -19.14 5.84 -8.53
N ALA A 67 -18.78 6.23 -9.75
CA ALA A 67 -18.39 5.27 -10.78
C ALA A 67 -17.07 4.58 -10.39
N TYR A 68 -16.87 3.33 -10.83
CA TYR A 68 -15.68 2.54 -10.47
C TYR A 68 -14.36 3.19 -10.92
N ASN A 69 -14.40 4.02 -11.97
CA ASN A 69 -13.27 4.77 -12.51
C ASN A 69 -13.21 6.25 -12.03
N ASP A 70 -14.03 6.65 -11.05
CA ASP A 70 -14.01 8.00 -10.48
C ASP A 70 -12.78 8.22 -9.58
N THR A 71 -11.63 8.42 -10.22
CA THR A 71 -10.35 8.72 -9.57
C THR A 71 -10.46 9.99 -8.71
N ASN A 72 -11.30 10.97 -9.08
CA ASN A 72 -11.46 12.19 -8.33
C ASN A 72 -12.21 11.95 -7.00
N ALA A 73 -13.27 11.14 -6.98
CA ALA A 73 -13.95 10.76 -5.74
C ALA A 73 -13.03 9.96 -4.79
N SER A 74 -12.19 9.06 -5.35
CA SER A 74 -11.18 8.33 -4.57
C SER A 74 -10.15 9.27 -3.93
N VAL A 75 -9.61 10.19 -4.74
CA VAL A 75 -8.62 11.19 -4.31
C VAL A 75 -9.20 12.20 -3.32
N GLN A 76 -10.49 12.57 -3.41
CA GLN A 76 -11.15 13.42 -2.41
C GLN A 76 -11.18 12.74 -1.03
N VAL A 77 -11.52 11.44 -0.95
CA VAL A 77 -11.48 10.70 0.32
C VAL A 77 -10.06 10.67 0.89
N MET A 78 -9.03 10.47 0.06
CA MET A 78 -7.62 10.58 0.49
C MET A 78 -7.24 11.99 0.95
N ALA A 79 -7.75 13.03 0.30
CA ALA A 79 -7.45 14.43 0.59
C ALA A 79 -7.97 14.88 1.97
N ASP A 80 -9.03 14.24 2.48
CA ASP A 80 -9.63 14.51 3.78
C ASP A 80 -8.98 13.74 4.94
N LEU A 81 -8.18 12.70 4.69
CA LEU A 81 -7.51 11.93 5.74
C LEU A 81 -6.43 12.77 6.45
N ARG A 82 -6.49 12.86 7.77
CA ARG A 82 -5.49 13.50 8.64
C ARG A 82 -5.19 12.63 9.85
N ASN A 83 -4.06 12.91 10.50
CA ASN A 83 -3.80 12.41 11.85
C ASN A 83 -4.69 13.16 12.86
N LEU A 84 -5.00 12.53 13.99
CA LEU A 84 -5.74 13.17 15.08
C LEU A 84 -4.90 14.26 15.76
N ALA A 85 -3.58 14.05 15.86
CA ALA A 85 -2.57 15.06 16.22
C ALA A 85 -2.85 15.86 17.50
N ASP A 86 -3.48 15.23 18.51
CA ASP A 86 -3.74 15.84 19.82
C ASP A 86 -2.67 15.48 20.87
N ALA A 87 -2.90 15.87 22.13
CA ALA A 87 -1.95 15.65 23.23
C ALA A 87 -1.87 14.19 23.72
N GLU A 88 -2.88 13.37 23.43
CA GLU A 88 -2.90 11.92 23.72
C GLU A 88 -2.39 11.11 22.50
N HIS A 89 -2.50 11.69 21.29
CA HIS A 89 -2.19 11.08 20.00
C HIS A 89 -1.18 11.93 19.18
N PRO A 90 0.08 12.09 19.65
CA PRO A 90 1.04 13.03 19.07
C PRO A 90 1.50 12.65 17.65
N CYS A 91 1.44 13.61 16.72
CA CYS A 91 1.88 13.45 15.33
C CYS A 91 3.37 13.80 15.15
N ASN A 92 4.24 12.79 15.22
CA ASN A 92 5.70 12.95 15.14
C ASN A 92 6.22 12.78 13.70
N VAL A 93 5.97 13.76 12.83
CA VAL A 93 6.40 13.73 11.42
C VAL A 93 7.91 13.91 11.28
N PRO A 94 8.67 12.99 10.62
CA PRO A 94 10.11 13.16 10.42
C PRO A 94 10.43 14.38 9.54
N LEU A 95 10.93 15.47 10.13
CA LEU A 95 11.17 16.73 9.42
C LEU A 95 12.45 16.70 8.58
N SER A 96 13.54 16.16 9.12
CA SER A 96 14.84 16.01 8.45
C SER A 96 14.87 14.77 7.54
N GLN A 97 15.26 14.96 6.28
CA GLN A 97 15.40 13.88 5.29
C GLN A 97 16.88 13.51 5.15
N SER A 98 17.30 12.38 5.72
CA SER A 98 18.65 11.82 5.55
C SER A 98 18.87 11.25 4.14
N THR A 99 17.86 10.56 3.61
CA THR A 99 17.85 9.94 2.29
C THR A 99 16.60 10.37 1.54
N LYS A 100 16.71 10.58 0.22
CA LYS A 100 15.57 10.80 -0.67
C LYS A 100 15.51 9.68 -1.69
N LEU A 101 14.33 9.07 -1.83
CA LEU A 101 14.07 7.97 -2.76
C LEU A 101 12.96 8.41 -3.72
N ILE A 102 13.11 8.07 -5.00
CA ILE A 102 12.08 8.24 -6.04
C ILE A 102 11.94 6.90 -6.72
N TYR A 103 10.75 6.30 -6.62
CA TYR A 103 10.44 4.97 -7.14
C TYR A 103 9.33 5.08 -8.19
N THR A 104 9.65 4.80 -9.45
CA THR A 104 8.65 4.67 -10.53
C THR A 104 8.09 3.26 -10.50
N VAL A 105 6.78 3.12 -10.32
CA VAL A 105 6.06 1.85 -10.49
C VAL A 105 5.56 1.74 -11.91
N SER A 106 5.67 0.55 -12.53
CA SER A 106 5.14 0.33 -13.88
C SER A 106 4.70 -1.11 -14.10
N MET A 107 3.72 -1.28 -14.98
CA MET A 107 3.48 -2.56 -15.65
C MET A 107 4.37 -2.66 -16.90
N ASN A 108 4.87 -3.86 -17.16
CA ASN A 108 5.84 -4.16 -18.20
C ASN A 108 5.46 -5.47 -18.92
N SER A 109 6.25 -5.87 -19.91
CA SER A 109 6.15 -7.20 -20.51
C SER A 109 7.52 -7.73 -20.92
N PHE A 110 7.66 -9.05 -20.92
CA PHE A 110 8.83 -9.74 -21.47
C PHE A 110 8.43 -10.54 -22.71
N LEU A 111 9.31 -10.56 -23.71
CA LEU A 111 9.17 -11.42 -24.89
C LEU A 111 9.18 -12.89 -24.48
N CYS A 112 8.28 -13.69 -25.05
CA CYS A 112 8.28 -15.15 -24.89
C CYS A 112 8.82 -15.83 -26.16
N PRO A 113 9.50 -16.98 -26.05
CA PRO A 113 9.92 -17.77 -27.21
C PRO A 113 8.73 -18.04 -28.14
N ASN A 114 8.92 -17.80 -29.44
CA ASN A 114 7.91 -18.00 -30.49
C ASN A 114 6.53 -17.35 -30.21
N ASN A 115 6.49 -16.22 -29.49
CA ASN A 115 5.25 -15.50 -29.13
C ASN A 115 4.20 -16.38 -28.40
N SER A 116 4.67 -17.38 -27.64
CA SER A 116 3.85 -18.44 -27.03
C SER A 116 3.02 -18.02 -25.81
N CYS A 117 3.11 -16.77 -25.35
CA CYS A 117 2.42 -16.29 -24.15
C CYS A 117 1.14 -15.50 -24.49
N ALA A 118 0.15 -15.55 -23.59
CA ALA A 118 -1.17 -14.96 -23.80
C ALA A 118 -1.27 -13.42 -23.57
N GLY A 119 -0.15 -12.73 -23.33
CA GLY A 119 -0.11 -11.28 -23.19
C GLY A 119 -0.05 -10.55 -24.55
N PRO A 120 -0.11 -9.21 -24.55
CA PRO A 120 -0.07 -8.40 -25.77
C PRO A 120 1.11 -8.77 -26.67
N ASN A 121 0.88 -8.90 -27.97
CA ASN A 121 1.88 -9.29 -28.98
C ASN A 121 2.63 -10.61 -28.69
N GLY A 122 2.04 -11.54 -27.92
CA GLY A 122 2.66 -12.82 -27.58
C GLY A 122 3.62 -12.79 -26.39
N THR A 123 3.61 -11.69 -25.61
CA THR A 123 4.48 -11.47 -24.44
C THR A 123 3.90 -12.08 -23.17
N ARG A 124 4.71 -12.16 -22.10
CA ARG A 124 4.24 -12.35 -20.73
C ARG A 124 4.18 -11.00 -20.01
N PHE A 125 3.16 -10.80 -19.17
CA PHE A 125 3.11 -9.66 -18.26
C PHE A 125 4.26 -9.70 -17.24
N SER A 126 4.67 -8.51 -16.81
CA SER A 126 5.60 -8.22 -15.74
C SER A 126 5.21 -6.88 -15.11
N ALA A 127 5.81 -6.54 -13.98
CA ALA A 127 5.76 -5.21 -13.38
C ALA A 127 7.12 -4.95 -12.71
N SER A 128 7.40 -3.69 -12.37
CA SER A 128 8.69 -3.30 -11.82
C SER A 128 8.63 -2.06 -10.94
N ILE A 129 9.69 -1.89 -10.14
CA ILE A 129 10.01 -0.66 -9.42
C ILE A 129 11.35 -0.15 -9.93
N ASN A 130 11.44 1.12 -10.33
CA ASN A 130 12.63 1.70 -11.00
C ASN A 130 13.17 0.86 -12.18
N ASN A 131 12.27 0.26 -12.97
CA ASN A 131 12.57 -0.64 -14.10
C ASN A 131 13.31 -1.94 -13.69
N ILE A 132 13.25 -2.33 -12.42
CA ILE A 132 13.69 -3.64 -11.93
C ILE A 132 12.46 -4.48 -11.57
N SER A 133 12.26 -5.58 -12.30
CA SER A 133 11.28 -6.62 -11.94
C SER A 133 11.89 -7.52 -10.86
N PHE A 134 11.23 -7.60 -9.71
CA PHE A 134 11.63 -8.49 -8.63
C PHE A 134 11.36 -9.95 -8.97
N GLN A 135 12.25 -10.82 -8.52
CA GLN A 135 12.10 -12.27 -8.62
C GLN A 135 12.25 -12.86 -7.22
N PHE A 136 11.29 -13.70 -6.81
CA PHE A 136 11.38 -14.41 -5.54
C PHE A 136 12.55 -15.39 -5.56
N PRO A 137 13.52 -15.28 -4.63
CA PRO A 137 14.60 -16.24 -4.50
C PRO A 137 14.09 -17.57 -3.91
N THR A 138 14.84 -18.65 -4.11
CA THR A 138 14.58 -19.95 -3.47
C THR A 138 15.00 -19.99 -2.00
N ILE A 139 15.89 -19.09 -1.57
CA ILE A 139 16.29 -18.91 -0.17
C ILE A 139 15.74 -17.57 0.30
N ASP A 140 15.10 -17.53 1.47
CA ASP A 140 14.54 -16.30 2.02
C ASP A 140 15.62 -15.21 2.21
N ILE A 141 15.31 -13.96 1.85
CA ILE A 141 16.22 -12.81 1.98
C ILE A 141 16.65 -12.58 3.43
N LEU A 142 15.76 -12.78 4.41
CA LEU A 142 16.11 -12.67 5.84
C LEU A 142 17.02 -13.81 6.28
N GLN A 143 16.77 -15.04 5.82
CA GLN A 143 17.66 -16.18 6.09
C GLN A 143 19.04 -15.96 5.44
N ALA A 144 19.08 -15.47 4.21
CA ALA A 144 20.31 -15.14 3.50
C ALA A 144 21.07 -13.98 4.14
N TYR A 145 20.38 -12.97 4.66
CA TYR A 145 20.97 -11.87 5.42
C TYR A 145 21.54 -12.36 6.76
N TYR A 146 20.77 -13.15 7.52
CA TYR A 146 21.17 -13.63 8.84
C TYR A 146 22.39 -14.58 8.78
N TYR A 147 22.40 -15.51 7.82
CA TYR A 147 23.49 -16.48 7.64
C TYR A 147 24.53 -16.05 6.60
N ASN A 148 24.47 -14.81 6.10
CA ASN A 148 25.40 -14.23 5.11
C ASN A 148 25.58 -15.09 3.84
N ILE A 149 24.47 -15.58 3.29
CA ILE A 149 24.44 -16.46 2.11
C ILE A 149 24.57 -15.62 0.84
N SER A 150 25.70 -15.76 0.14
CA SER A 150 25.99 -15.03 -1.09
C SER A 150 25.13 -15.50 -2.27
N GLY A 151 24.81 -14.58 -3.18
CA GLY A 151 24.11 -14.87 -4.45
C GLY A 151 22.58 -14.90 -4.38
N VAL A 152 21.98 -14.72 -3.20
CA VAL A 152 20.51 -14.73 -3.03
C VAL A 152 19.85 -13.39 -3.41
N TYR A 153 20.50 -12.26 -3.08
CA TYR A 153 20.01 -10.92 -3.38
C TYR A 153 21.17 -9.95 -3.67
N GLY A 154 20.87 -8.79 -4.24
CA GLY A 154 21.82 -7.69 -4.48
C GLY A 154 21.50 -6.46 -3.62
N ASP A 155 22.54 -5.71 -3.23
CA ASP A 155 22.45 -4.55 -2.32
C ASP A 155 22.33 -3.19 -3.05
N LYS A 156 22.24 -3.18 -4.38
CA LYS A 156 22.38 -1.98 -5.25
C LYS A 156 21.07 -1.56 -5.91
N PHE A 157 19.96 -1.62 -5.18
CA PHE A 157 18.69 -1.10 -5.70
C PHE A 157 18.77 0.44 -5.88
N PRO A 158 18.39 0.99 -7.04
CA PRO A 158 18.62 2.40 -7.34
C PRO A 158 17.62 3.30 -6.61
N SER A 159 18.14 4.34 -5.95
CA SER A 159 17.35 5.34 -5.20
C SER A 159 16.51 6.28 -6.07
N VAL A 160 16.74 6.30 -7.38
CA VAL A 160 16.03 7.09 -8.38
C VAL A 160 15.88 6.26 -9.66
N PRO A 161 14.86 6.49 -10.51
CA PRO A 161 14.75 5.82 -11.81
C PRO A 161 15.98 6.11 -12.68
N GLN A 162 16.54 5.07 -13.29
CA GLN A 162 17.76 5.19 -14.12
C GLN A 162 17.52 5.94 -15.44
N LEU A 163 16.29 5.91 -15.96
CA LEU A 163 15.83 6.68 -17.11
C LEU A 163 14.71 7.61 -16.67
N VAL A 164 14.85 8.90 -16.93
CA VAL A 164 13.81 9.90 -16.68
C VAL A 164 13.10 10.21 -17.99
N PHE A 165 11.78 10.08 -17.98
CA PHE A 165 10.87 10.41 -19.07
C PHE A 165 9.58 10.99 -18.46
N ASP A 166 8.59 11.36 -19.27
CA ASP A 166 7.26 11.69 -18.75
C ASP A 166 6.53 10.40 -18.37
N PHE A 167 6.56 10.09 -17.07
CA PHE A 167 6.03 8.86 -16.49
C PHE A 167 4.49 8.79 -16.52
N THR A 168 3.81 9.88 -16.91
CA THR A 168 2.35 10.05 -16.77
C THR A 168 1.61 10.23 -18.09
N THR A 169 2.28 10.02 -19.23
CA THR A 169 1.68 10.13 -20.57
C THR A 169 0.58 9.10 -20.85
N ASP A 170 -0.37 9.45 -21.71
CA ASP A 170 -1.52 8.62 -22.12
C ASP A 170 -1.17 7.43 -23.05
N ILE A 171 0.10 6.99 -23.09
CA ILE A 171 0.59 6.01 -24.09
C ILE A 171 0.06 4.59 -23.82
N LEU A 172 -0.36 4.26 -22.59
CA LEU A 172 -0.93 2.95 -22.23
C LEU A 172 -2.22 3.10 -21.40
N PRO A 173 -3.32 2.40 -21.76
CA PRO A 173 -4.65 2.59 -21.15
C PRO A 173 -4.87 1.72 -19.91
N LEU A 174 -3.98 1.80 -18.92
CA LEU A 174 -4.10 1.12 -17.64
C LEU A 174 -4.44 2.14 -16.54
N GLU A 175 -5.74 2.32 -16.29
CA GLU A 175 -6.27 3.21 -15.24
C GLU A 175 -6.28 2.55 -13.84
N ASP A 176 -5.23 1.80 -13.51
CA ASP A 176 -5.06 1.21 -12.19
C ASP A 176 -4.47 2.25 -11.20
N THR A 177 -5.07 2.36 -10.02
CA THR A 177 -4.45 3.00 -8.84
C THR A 177 -3.69 1.93 -8.07
N PRO A 178 -2.35 1.82 -8.15
CA PRO A 178 -1.65 0.81 -7.37
C PRO A 178 -1.67 1.22 -5.89
N PRO A 179 -2.16 0.34 -4.98
CA PRO A 179 -1.81 0.45 -3.57
C PRO A 179 -0.29 0.37 -3.40
N MET A 180 0.21 0.95 -2.32
CA MET A 180 1.61 0.94 -1.90
C MET A 180 1.60 0.70 -0.39
N HIS A 181 1.64 -0.56 0.01
CA HIS A 181 1.88 -0.98 1.39
C HIS A 181 3.36 -0.81 1.74
N LEU A 182 3.71 -0.79 3.02
CA LEU A 182 5.09 -1.00 3.51
C LEU A 182 5.05 -1.91 4.73
N HIS A 183 5.77 -3.03 4.67
CA HIS A 183 5.84 -3.97 5.78
C HIS A 183 6.71 -3.44 6.93
N GLY A 184 6.30 -3.69 8.18
CA GLY A 184 7.07 -3.38 9.39
C GLY A 184 7.07 -1.91 9.82
N TYR A 185 6.39 -1.03 9.06
CA TYR A 185 6.33 0.42 9.27
C TYR A 185 4.96 0.99 8.89
N SER A 186 4.46 1.92 9.70
CA SER A 186 3.50 2.93 9.21
C SER A 186 4.26 4.18 8.78
N PHE A 187 3.75 4.88 7.77
CA PHE A 187 4.34 6.08 7.20
C PHE A 187 3.34 7.24 7.16
N TYR A 188 3.85 8.46 7.28
CA TYR A 188 3.08 9.68 7.11
C TYR A 188 2.94 10.01 5.63
N VAL A 189 1.72 10.13 5.12
CA VAL A 189 1.46 10.60 3.75
C VAL A 189 1.55 12.12 3.72
N VAL A 190 2.73 12.64 3.40
CA VAL A 190 3.00 14.08 3.44
C VAL A 190 2.52 14.83 2.19
N GLY A 191 2.22 14.14 1.09
CA GLY A 191 1.65 14.78 -0.10
C GLY A 191 1.31 13.80 -1.21
N TRP A 192 0.54 14.26 -2.18
CA TRP A 192 0.19 13.55 -3.41
C TRP A 192 -0.14 14.57 -4.52
N GLY A 193 -0.19 14.10 -5.77
CA GLY A 193 -0.56 14.92 -6.92
C GLY A 193 -0.80 14.12 -8.18
N PHE A 194 -1.21 14.81 -9.25
CA PHE A 194 -1.32 14.27 -10.61
C PHE A 194 -0.14 14.76 -11.46
N GLY A 195 0.19 14.03 -12.53
CA GLY A 195 1.35 14.29 -13.37
C GLY A 195 2.68 13.85 -12.71
N ASN A 196 3.80 14.27 -13.30
CA ASN A 196 5.14 13.98 -12.77
C ASN A 196 5.45 14.82 -11.52
N PHE A 197 6.07 14.20 -10.52
CA PHE A 197 6.53 14.85 -9.29
C PHE A 197 7.67 15.85 -9.53
N ASP A 198 7.48 17.13 -9.16
CA ASP A 198 8.54 18.15 -9.16
C ASP A 198 9.17 18.27 -7.76
N LYS A 199 10.35 17.67 -7.62
CA LYS A 199 11.20 17.69 -6.42
C LYS A 199 11.52 19.08 -5.84
N ASN A 200 11.30 20.17 -6.59
CA ASN A 200 11.54 21.55 -6.16
C ASN A 200 10.25 22.29 -5.77
N ARG A 201 9.08 21.88 -6.30
CA ARG A 201 7.80 22.58 -6.13
C ARG A 201 6.83 21.84 -5.23
N ASP A 202 6.68 20.54 -5.42
CA ASP A 202 5.69 19.74 -4.69
C ASP A 202 6.01 19.59 -3.18
N PRO A 203 7.29 19.46 -2.75
CA PRO A 203 7.64 19.48 -1.32
C PRO A 203 7.27 20.77 -0.57
N LEU A 204 6.99 21.87 -1.28
CA LEU A 204 6.50 23.13 -0.68
C LEU A 204 5.01 23.07 -0.32
N ARG A 205 4.29 22.05 -0.81
CA ARG A 205 2.85 21.84 -0.59
C ARG A 205 2.58 20.66 0.36
N TYR A 206 3.62 20.06 0.93
CA TYR A 206 3.47 18.92 1.82
C TYR A 206 2.78 19.29 3.13
N ASN A 207 1.88 18.43 3.59
CA ASN A 207 1.43 18.43 4.96
C ASN A 207 2.53 17.85 5.86
N LEU A 208 3.04 18.68 6.78
CA LEU A 208 4.05 18.33 7.78
C LEU A 208 3.57 18.62 9.21
N VAL A 209 2.25 18.78 9.41
CA VAL A 209 1.60 19.09 10.69
C VAL A 209 0.78 17.88 11.15
N ASP A 210 -0.24 17.51 10.36
CA ASP A 210 -1.19 16.42 10.64
C ASP A 210 -1.35 15.41 9.47
N PRO A 211 -0.28 15.03 8.72
CA PRO A 211 -0.40 14.06 7.63
C PRO A 211 -0.87 12.69 8.16
N PRO A 212 -1.79 12.00 7.47
CA PRO A 212 -2.32 10.73 7.95
C PRO A 212 -1.21 9.67 8.02
N LEU A 213 -1.23 8.90 9.11
CA LEU A 213 -0.31 7.79 9.35
C LEU A 213 -0.97 6.51 8.87
N GLN A 214 -0.36 5.87 7.87
CA GLN A 214 -0.94 4.72 7.16
C GLN A 214 0.13 3.63 6.94
N SER A 215 -0.29 2.37 6.90
CA SER A 215 0.56 1.27 6.41
C SER A 215 0.45 1.08 4.89
N THR A 216 -0.64 1.57 4.28
CA THR A 216 -0.95 1.40 2.85
C THR A 216 -1.58 2.66 2.27
N ILE A 217 -1.15 3.06 1.07
CA ILE A 217 -1.67 4.23 0.33
C ILE A 217 -1.91 3.88 -1.15
N SER A 218 -3.03 4.26 -1.75
CA SER A 218 -3.21 4.22 -3.21
C SER A 218 -2.49 5.38 -3.88
N VAL A 219 -1.69 5.14 -4.92
CA VAL A 219 -1.15 6.24 -5.75
C VAL A 219 -2.24 6.69 -6.73
N PRO A 220 -2.49 8.01 -6.88
CA PRO A 220 -3.43 8.50 -7.88
C PRO A 220 -3.06 8.05 -9.30
N THR A 221 -4.06 7.70 -10.12
CA THR A 221 -3.88 7.33 -11.52
C THR A 221 -3.15 8.46 -12.26
N LYS A 222 -2.06 8.14 -12.97
CA LYS A 222 -1.17 9.12 -13.64
C LYS A 222 -0.69 10.22 -12.67
N GLY A 223 -0.31 9.84 -11.46
CA GLY A 223 0.11 10.75 -10.40
C GLY A 223 1.22 10.20 -9.49
N TRP A 224 1.41 10.85 -8.36
CA TRP A 224 2.44 10.54 -7.38
C TRP A 224 1.91 10.66 -5.95
N ALA A 225 2.60 9.98 -5.02
CA ALA A 225 2.43 10.18 -3.59
C ALA A 225 3.80 10.22 -2.90
N ALA A 226 3.91 11.01 -1.83
CA ALA A 226 5.11 11.20 -1.04
C ALA A 226 4.86 10.79 0.40
N ILE A 227 5.69 9.90 0.91
CA ILE A 227 5.61 9.36 2.27
C ILE A 227 6.87 9.69 3.07
N ARG A 228 6.74 9.72 4.41
CA ARG A 228 7.88 9.78 5.33
C ARG A 228 7.72 8.75 6.45
N PHE A 229 8.78 8.01 6.74
CA PHE A 229 8.90 7.14 7.91
C PHE A 229 10.33 7.22 8.45
N GLU A 230 10.53 6.78 9.68
CA GLU A 230 11.86 6.58 10.26
C GLU A 230 12.18 5.08 10.22
N ALA A 231 13.35 4.71 9.69
CA ALA A 231 13.78 3.32 9.58
C ALA A 231 14.41 2.80 10.90
N SER A 232 13.62 2.80 11.97
CA SER A 232 14.03 2.51 13.35
C SER A 232 13.76 1.07 13.83
N ASN A 233 13.14 0.22 13.01
CA ASN A 233 12.85 -1.20 13.30
C ASN A 233 13.86 -2.11 12.54
N PRO A 234 14.88 -2.69 13.22
CA PRO A 234 15.95 -3.42 12.58
C PRO A 234 15.66 -4.92 12.45
N GLY A 235 15.99 -5.49 11.29
CA GLY A 235 15.92 -6.93 11.02
C GLY A 235 14.52 -7.54 10.90
N MET A 236 13.47 -6.95 11.48
CA MET A 236 12.11 -7.47 11.32
C MET A 236 11.43 -6.93 10.05
N LEU A 237 11.78 -7.52 8.90
CA LEU A 237 10.80 -8.37 8.24
C LEU A 237 11.41 -9.38 7.25
N GLN A 238 10.75 -10.52 7.16
CA GLN A 238 11.08 -11.64 6.28
C GLN A 238 10.81 -11.32 4.79
N ALA A 239 11.31 -12.14 3.85
CA ALA A 239 11.00 -12.01 2.42
C ALA A 239 9.52 -12.26 2.04
N LEU A 240 8.63 -12.52 3.01
CA LEU A 240 7.20 -12.32 2.81
C LEU A 240 6.89 -10.82 2.67
N MET A 241 6.88 -10.39 1.41
CA MET A 241 6.22 -9.17 0.96
C MET A 241 6.83 -7.86 1.53
N SER A 242 8.15 -7.78 1.75
CA SER A 242 8.81 -6.45 1.77
C SER A 242 8.70 -5.81 0.39
N VAL A 243 7.73 -4.91 0.25
CA VAL A 243 7.48 -4.09 -0.94
C VAL A 243 6.85 -2.77 -0.50
N VAL A 244 7.09 -1.76 -1.34
CA VAL A 244 6.11 -0.73 -1.73
C VAL A 244 5.04 -1.39 -2.60
N HIS A 245 4.01 -2.01 -1.98
CA HIS A 245 3.21 -3.07 -2.63
C HIS A 245 1.76 -2.73 -2.99
N ALA A 246 1.34 -3.13 -4.19
CA ALA A 246 -0.06 -3.23 -4.60
C ALA A 246 -0.77 -4.38 -3.87
N LEU A 247 -0.98 -4.20 -2.56
CA LEU A 247 -1.54 -5.18 -1.61
C LEU A 247 -2.90 -5.75 -2.05
N HIS A 248 -3.65 -4.98 -2.84
CA HIS A 248 -4.95 -5.33 -3.42
C HIS A 248 -4.90 -5.82 -4.87
N VAL A 249 -3.72 -6.15 -5.42
CA VAL A 249 -3.59 -6.82 -6.73
C VAL A 249 -2.44 -7.84 -6.70
N GLU A 250 -2.73 -9.09 -6.31
CA GLU A 250 -1.76 -10.21 -6.27
C GLU A 250 -0.97 -10.40 -7.58
N ARG A 251 -1.55 -10.01 -8.71
CA ARG A 251 -0.91 -10.04 -10.03
C ARG A 251 0.33 -9.15 -10.07
N HIS A 252 0.28 -7.93 -9.52
CA HIS A 252 1.40 -6.98 -9.58
C HIS A 252 2.60 -7.46 -8.75
N VAL A 253 2.30 -8.07 -7.60
CA VAL A 253 3.27 -8.78 -6.74
C VAL A 253 3.97 -9.91 -7.50
N THR A 254 3.19 -10.85 -8.04
CA THR A 254 3.71 -12.02 -8.76
C THR A 254 4.33 -11.70 -10.12
N TRP A 255 4.05 -10.53 -10.68
CA TRP A 255 4.66 -9.98 -11.89
C TRP A 255 5.97 -9.21 -11.65
N GLY A 256 6.34 -8.94 -10.39
CA GLY A 256 7.63 -8.36 -10.03
C GLY A 256 7.64 -6.87 -9.67
N MET A 257 6.49 -6.25 -9.38
CA MET A 257 6.46 -4.95 -8.70
C MET A 257 6.96 -5.14 -7.26
N GLY A 258 8.29 -5.16 -7.08
CA GLY A 258 8.98 -5.71 -5.90
C GLY A 258 10.29 -4.99 -5.54
N THR A 259 10.60 -4.81 -4.25
CA THR A 259 11.90 -4.33 -3.71
C THR A 259 11.93 -4.44 -2.18
N ALA A 260 13.00 -4.99 -1.61
CA ALA A 260 13.15 -5.23 -0.17
C ALA A 260 14.03 -4.17 0.52
N PHE A 261 13.64 -3.76 1.73
CA PHE A 261 14.44 -2.88 2.60
C PHE A 261 15.10 -3.68 3.72
N ILE A 262 16.44 -3.73 3.75
CA ILE A 262 17.20 -4.35 4.84
C ILE A 262 17.65 -3.26 5.83
N VAL A 263 16.94 -3.15 6.96
CA VAL A 263 17.28 -2.21 8.03
C VAL A 263 18.29 -2.86 8.98
N LYS A 264 19.52 -2.33 8.96
CA LYS A 264 20.65 -2.83 9.75
C LYS A 264 20.49 -2.49 11.23
N ASN A 265 21.09 -3.31 12.09
CA ASN A 265 21.10 -3.09 13.53
C ASN A 265 21.71 -1.71 13.89
N GLY A 266 21.10 -1.05 14.87
CA GLY A 266 21.61 0.18 15.48
C GLY A 266 22.62 -0.09 16.59
N LYS A 267 22.88 0.93 17.42
CA LYS A 267 23.88 0.88 18.52
C LYS A 267 23.35 0.33 19.84
N HIS A 268 22.03 0.28 20.01
CA HIS A 268 21.39 -0.09 21.28
C HIS A 268 20.88 -1.55 21.24
N PRO A 269 20.69 -2.22 22.40
CA PRO A 269 20.15 -3.58 22.45
C PRO A 269 18.75 -3.70 21.84
N GLU A 270 17.89 -2.70 22.10
CA GLU A 270 16.55 -2.56 21.50
C GLU A 270 16.60 -2.34 19.97
N ALA A 271 17.76 -1.93 19.44
CA ALA A 271 17.99 -1.75 18.02
C ALA A 271 18.77 -2.92 17.39
N GLN A 272 18.67 -4.13 17.94
CA GLN A 272 19.19 -5.36 17.34
C GLN A 272 18.07 -6.20 16.73
N MET A 273 18.33 -6.80 15.56
CA MET A 273 17.52 -7.89 15.02
C MET A 273 17.43 -9.05 16.03
N LEU A 274 16.23 -9.60 16.22
CA LEU A 274 16.02 -10.81 17.02
C LEU A 274 16.70 -12.04 16.35
N PRO A 275 17.20 -13.01 17.13
CA PRO A 275 17.70 -14.27 16.57
C PRO A 275 16.58 -15.07 15.89
N PRO A 276 16.89 -15.90 14.88
CA PRO A 276 15.89 -16.71 14.19
C PRO A 276 15.25 -17.72 15.15
N PRO A 277 13.93 -17.94 15.05
CA PRO A 277 13.25 -19.03 15.76
C PRO A 277 13.85 -20.40 15.42
N SER A 278 13.93 -21.29 16.40
CA SER A 278 14.45 -22.66 16.21
C SER A 278 13.58 -23.56 15.33
N ASP A 279 12.36 -23.11 15.05
CA ASP A 279 11.30 -23.75 14.26
C ASP A 279 11.07 -23.07 12.90
N MET A 280 12.00 -22.21 12.46
CA MET A 280 12.06 -21.67 11.09
C MET A 280 11.88 -22.79 10.04
N PRO A 281 10.90 -22.69 9.13
CA PRO A 281 10.74 -23.65 8.04
C PRO A 281 11.98 -23.70 7.13
N PRO A 282 12.33 -24.87 6.57
CA PRO A 282 13.39 -24.97 5.56
C PRO A 282 12.97 -24.29 4.26
N CYS A 283 13.98 -23.79 3.53
CA CYS A 283 13.88 -23.37 2.13
C CYS A 283 13.98 -24.58 1.19
#